data_AF-A0A1V1X5T9-F1
#
_entry.id   AF-A0A1V1X5T9-F1
#
_cell.length_a   1.000
_cell.length_b   1.000
_cell.length_c   1.000
_cell.angle_alpha   90.00
_cell.angle_beta   90.00
_cell.angle_gamma   90.00
#
_symmetry.space_group_name_H-M   'P 1'
#
loop_
_entity.id
_entity.type
_entity.pdbx_description
1 polymer ?
#
loop_
_entity_poly.entity_id
_entity_poly.type
_entity_poly.pdbx_seq_one_letter_code
_entity_poly.pdbx_strand_id
1 'polypeptide(L)'
;MELHNFAEYIESFVNQNITLRIIMDTVFLYTLVLILLSGVIGAFLSSRFKDRCLIDFKGFNVTVEEVDGDVAWGILNVYSTGIELEYLTPHHDDEGHIENSYIIYKDQFSTIQGIYRYHDALSEENQKERQKRIRKAYHPNFSRRLIRSTRNILNTFKDSIFQSVGLIVGQAQKSNPSSTLLKTQNKRITSISHEIIQVTANAYEPLLEKYIGKNVVLDMNKGDKEIEYYGILKEYTNDFVEILDIKLKEQKTVEITPEEKMVLDDYGITITMDELQFKIENRGNTTIFIEKIVALNYEKELNVICNPNSVVDFNVENELKEKVIIPFEFVREMDAIIPRKHCLIRHSGEMREK
;
A
#
# COMPACT_ATOMS: atom_id res chain seq x y z
N MET A 1 11.50 -41.00 -69.23
CA MET A 1 10.10 -40.53 -69.24
C MET A 1 9.50 -40.42 -67.83
N GLU A 2 10.12 -40.99 -66.79
CA GLU A 2 9.54 -41.00 -65.42
C GLU A 2 9.92 -39.80 -64.54
N LEU A 3 11.04 -39.11 -64.81
CA LEU A 3 11.46 -37.95 -64.01
C LEU A 3 10.63 -36.68 -64.29
N HIS A 4 10.06 -36.55 -65.49
CA HIS A 4 9.27 -35.37 -65.86
C HIS A 4 7.89 -35.38 -65.17
N ASN A 5 7.26 -36.55 -65.04
CA ASN A 5 6.00 -36.73 -64.32
C ASN A 5 6.13 -36.51 -62.80
N PHE A 6 7.30 -36.75 -62.21
CA PHE A 6 7.51 -36.52 -60.77
C PHE A 6 7.61 -35.03 -60.43
N ALA A 7 8.24 -34.23 -61.30
CA ALA A 7 8.32 -32.77 -61.15
C ALA A 7 6.94 -32.11 -61.29
N GLU A 8 6.14 -32.51 -62.28
CA GLU A 8 4.75 -32.04 -62.43
C GLU A 8 3.86 -32.47 -61.25
N TYR A 9 4.07 -33.66 -60.68
CA TYR A 9 3.33 -34.12 -59.50
C TYR A 9 3.68 -33.31 -58.24
N ILE A 10 4.95 -32.93 -58.06
CA ILE A 10 5.36 -32.05 -56.96
C ILE A 10 4.85 -30.63 -57.16
N GLU A 11 4.91 -30.08 -58.38
CA GLU A 11 4.32 -28.76 -58.65
C GLU A 11 2.80 -28.75 -58.48
N SER A 12 2.11 -29.81 -58.89
CA SER A 12 0.68 -30.01 -58.65
C SER A 12 0.35 -30.15 -57.17
N PHE A 13 1.16 -30.86 -56.39
CA PHE A 13 1.01 -31.02 -54.95
C PHE A 13 1.29 -29.70 -54.20
N VAL A 14 2.29 -28.93 -54.63
CA VAL A 14 2.59 -27.59 -54.08
C VAL A 14 1.48 -26.58 -54.46
N ASN A 15 0.94 -26.64 -55.68
CA ASN A 15 -0.20 -25.81 -56.10
C ASN A 15 -1.54 -26.24 -55.46
N GLN A 16 -1.75 -27.52 -55.16
CA GLN A 16 -2.93 -27.98 -54.40
C GLN A 16 -2.91 -27.55 -52.93
N ASN A 17 -1.75 -27.11 -52.42
CA ASN A 17 -1.59 -26.57 -51.07
C ASN A 17 -1.82 -25.05 -50.97
N ILE A 18 -2.23 -24.37 -52.06
CA ILE A 18 -2.60 -22.95 -52.04
C ILE A 18 -3.70 -22.69 -50.99
N THR A 19 -4.69 -23.58 -50.90
CA THR A 19 -5.76 -23.50 -49.90
C THR A 19 -5.23 -23.59 -48.48
N LEU A 20 -4.28 -24.50 -48.23
CA LEU A 20 -3.61 -24.65 -46.93
C LEU A 20 -2.78 -23.41 -46.56
N ARG A 21 -2.09 -22.81 -47.54
CA ARG A 21 -1.34 -21.56 -47.37
C ARG A 21 -2.26 -20.38 -47.05
N ILE A 22 -3.37 -20.23 -47.79
CA ILE A 22 -4.38 -19.20 -47.54
C ILE A 22 -4.99 -19.37 -46.15
N ILE A 23 -5.31 -20.60 -45.73
CA ILE A 23 -5.83 -20.89 -44.39
C ILE A 23 -4.80 -20.51 -43.32
N MET A 24 -3.53 -20.91 -43.49
CA MET A 24 -2.45 -20.55 -42.56
C MET A 24 -2.24 -19.04 -42.46
N ASP A 25 -2.20 -18.34 -43.59
CA ASP A 25 -2.04 -16.88 -43.64
C ASP A 25 -3.24 -16.16 -43.00
N THR A 26 -4.45 -16.70 -43.19
CA THR A 26 -5.68 -16.19 -42.58
C THR A 26 -5.70 -16.41 -41.06
N VAL A 27 -5.31 -17.61 -40.59
CA VAL A 27 -5.17 -17.90 -39.16
C VAL A 27 -4.07 -17.03 -38.54
N PHE A 28 -2.95 -16.83 -39.22
CA PHE A 28 -1.89 -15.93 -38.78
C PHE A 28 -2.38 -14.48 -38.69
N LEU A 29 -3.12 -13.99 -39.69
CA LEU A 29 -3.70 -12.65 -39.67
C LEU A 29 -4.68 -12.47 -38.53
N TYR A 30 -5.59 -13.44 -38.30
CA TYR A 30 -6.54 -13.37 -37.19
C TYR A 30 -5.85 -13.42 -35.83
N THR A 31 -4.83 -14.26 -35.65
CA THR A 31 -4.07 -14.32 -34.40
C THR A 31 -3.30 -13.03 -34.15
N LEU A 32 -2.67 -12.44 -35.18
CA LEU A 32 -1.99 -11.15 -35.09
C LEU A 32 -2.97 -10.02 -34.72
N VAL A 33 -4.12 -9.95 -35.39
CA VAL A 33 -5.17 -8.96 -35.09
C VAL A 33 -5.71 -9.14 -33.67
N LEU A 34 -5.94 -10.38 -33.24
CA LEU A 34 -6.39 -10.69 -31.88
C LEU A 34 -5.37 -10.22 -30.84
N ILE A 35 -4.09 -10.54 -31.03
CA ILE A 35 -3.00 -10.12 -30.13
C ILE A 35 -2.91 -8.59 -30.05
N LEU A 36 -2.97 -7.89 -31.20
CA LEU A 36 -2.93 -6.43 -31.24
C LEU A 36 -4.14 -5.82 -30.54
N LEU A 37 -5.35 -6.33 -30.81
CA LEU A 37 -6.58 -5.89 -30.13
C LEU A 37 -6.52 -6.15 -28.63
N SER A 38 -6.06 -7.34 -28.20
CA SER A 38 -5.85 -7.65 -26.79
C SER A 38 -4.81 -6.72 -26.14
N GLY A 39 -3.75 -6.36 -26.85
CA GLY A 39 -2.74 -5.40 -26.39
C GLY A 39 -3.31 -3.99 -26.20
N VAL A 40 -4.08 -3.50 -27.18
CA VAL A 40 -4.73 -2.17 -27.12
C VAL A 40 -5.76 -2.12 -25.99
N ILE A 41 -6.64 -3.13 -25.90
CA ILE A 41 -7.62 -3.25 -24.83
C ILE A 41 -6.90 -3.34 -23.47
N GLY A 42 -5.83 -4.13 -23.39
CA GLY A 42 -5.02 -4.29 -22.19
C GLY A 42 -4.37 -2.98 -21.75
N ALA A 43 -3.79 -2.21 -22.67
CA ALA A 43 -3.19 -0.91 -22.39
C ALA A 43 -4.24 0.13 -21.94
N PHE A 44 -5.37 0.20 -22.64
CA PHE A 44 -6.49 1.08 -22.30
C PHE A 44 -7.11 0.76 -20.93
N LEU A 45 -7.23 -0.52 -20.57
CA LEU A 45 -7.67 -0.93 -19.25
C LEU A 45 -6.61 -0.58 -18.19
N SER A 46 -5.33 -0.84 -18.47
CA SER A 46 -4.21 -0.58 -17.56
C SER A 46 -4.08 0.91 -17.23
N SER A 47 -4.31 1.81 -18.19
CA SER A 47 -4.23 3.26 -17.97
C SER A 47 -5.36 3.84 -17.12
N ARG A 48 -6.42 3.06 -16.88
CA ARG A 48 -7.58 3.45 -16.06
C ARG A 48 -7.61 2.78 -14.70
N PHE A 49 -6.80 1.74 -14.49
CA PHE A 49 -6.76 1.05 -13.21
C PHE A 49 -5.98 1.87 -12.19
N LYS A 50 -6.67 2.20 -11.11
CA LYS A 50 -6.10 2.75 -9.89
C LYS A 50 -5.72 1.61 -8.95
N ASP A 51 -4.74 1.84 -8.09
CA ASP A 51 -4.36 0.85 -7.09
C ASP A 51 -5.51 0.60 -6.10
N ARG A 52 -5.78 -0.67 -5.79
CA ARG A 52 -6.92 -1.05 -4.94
C ARG A 52 -6.70 -0.67 -3.48
N CYS A 53 -5.50 -0.86 -2.96
CA CYS A 53 -5.16 -0.46 -1.59
C CYS A 53 -5.37 1.05 -1.45
N LEU A 54 -4.84 1.85 -2.40
CA LEU A 54 -5.00 3.30 -2.38
C LEU A 54 -6.48 3.74 -2.48
N ILE A 55 -7.28 3.10 -3.36
CA ILE A 55 -8.71 3.39 -3.47
C ILE A 55 -9.43 3.26 -2.12
N ASP A 56 -9.01 2.31 -1.28
CA ASP A 56 -9.65 2.08 0.01
C ASP A 56 -9.42 3.20 1.03
N PHE A 57 -8.39 4.03 0.82
CA PHE A 57 -8.10 5.23 1.61
C PHE A 57 -8.58 6.52 0.91
N LYS A 58 -9.12 6.44 -0.31
CA LYS A 58 -9.63 7.61 -1.04
C LYS A 58 -10.71 8.35 -0.24
N GLY A 59 -10.57 9.68 -0.14
CA GLY A 59 -11.51 10.58 0.53
C GLY A 59 -11.34 10.63 2.05
N PHE A 60 -10.40 9.86 2.61
CA PHE A 60 -10.02 9.98 4.02
C PHE A 60 -8.88 10.98 4.17
N ASN A 61 -8.86 11.65 5.32
CA ASN A 61 -7.66 12.35 5.76
C ASN A 61 -6.60 11.30 6.12
N VAL A 62 -5.42 11.40 5.52
CA VAL A 62 -4.32 10.46 5.70
C VAL A 62 -3.01 11.22 5.91
N THR A 63 -2.05 10.53 6.51
CA THR A 63 -0.66 10.98 6.61
C THR A 63 0.19 10.09 5.72
N VAL A 64 0.95 10.68 4.80
CA VAL A 64 1.96 10.00 4.00
C VAL A 64 3.32 10.34 4.58
N GLU A 65 4.08 9.30 4.89
CA GLU A 65 5.47 9.39 5.29
C GLU A 65 6.35 8.90 4.15
N GLU A 66 7.41 9.64 3.82
CA GLU A 66 8.42 9.28 2.85
C GLU A 66 9.67 8.68 3.52
N VAL A 67 10.49 7.97 2.73
CA VAL A 67 11.66 7.22 3.21
C VAL A 67 12.76 8.14 3.75
N ASP A 68 12.85 9.37 3.26
CA ASP A 68 13.75 10.42 3.75
C ASP A 68 13.29 11.05 5.07
N GLY A 69 12.06 10.75 5.51
CA GLY A 69 11.46 11.25 6.74
C GLY A 69 10.52 12.44 6.53
N ASP A 70 10.31 12.88 5.29
CA ASP A 70 9.33 13.93 4.99
C ASP A 70 7.90 13.40 5.22
N VAL A 71 7.03 14.28 5.70
CA VAL A 71 5.65 13.94 6.06
C VAL A 71 4.69 14.93 5.42
N ALA A 72 3.72 14.40 4.69
CA ALA A 72 2.61 15.15 4.12
C ALA A 72 1.27 14.62 4.66
N TRP A 73 0.27 15.49 4.79
CA TRP A 73 -1.06 15.10 5.27
C TRP A 73 -2.15 15.76 4.44
N GLY A 74 -3.30 15.10 4.29
CA GLY A 74 -4.44 15.66 3.58
C GLY A 74 -5.47 14.63 3.16
N ILE A 75 -6.50 15.09 2.45
CA ILE A 75 -7.52 14.22 1.88
C ILE A 75 -6.94 13.47 0.68
N LEU A 76 -6.93 12.14 0.74
CA LEU A 76 -6.35 11.33 -0.33
C LEU A 76 -7.25 11.26 -1.56
N ASN A 77 -6.75 11.78 -2.67
CA ASN A 77 -7.29 11.60 -4.00
C ASN A 77 -6.41 10.63 -4.80
N VAL A 78 -7.04 9.66 -5.46
CA VAL A 78 -6.34 8.59 -6.19
C VAL A 78 -6.63 8.71 -7.67
N TYR A 79 -5.58 8.76 -8.49
CA TYR A 79 -5.61 8.79 -9.94
C TYR A 79 -4.91 7.54 -10.51
N SER A 80 -4.95 7.34 -11.84
CA SER A 80 -4.23 6.22 -12.45
C SER A 80 -2.72 6.48 -12.59
N THR A 81 -2.31 7.75 -12.52
CA THR A 81 -0.92 8.21 -12.67
C THR A 81 -0.23 8.52 -11.34
N GLY A 82 -0.95 8.50 -10.22
CA GLY A 82 -0.44 8.91 -8.92
C GLY A 82 -1.53 9.15 -7.89
N ILE A 83 -1.16 9.80 -6.80
CA ILE A 83 -2.04 10.26 -5.74
C ILE A 83 -1.83 11.74 -5.47
N GLU A 84 -2.82 12.36 -4.86
CA GLU A 84 -2.80 13.75 -4.42
C GLU A 84 -3.36 13.82 -2.99
N LEU A 85 -2.71 14.60 -2.13
CA LEU A 85 -3.17 14.93 -0.79
C LEU A 85 -3.65 16.36 -0.82
N GLU A 86 -4.96 16.58 -0.73
CA GLU A 86 -5.54 17.91 -0.67
C GLU A 86 -5.48 18.43 0.77
N TYR A 87 -4.85 19.58 0.99
CA TYR A 87 -4.70 20.17 2.31
C TYR A 87 -6.02 20.80 2.77
N LEU A 88 -6.39 20.58 4.04
CA LEU A 88 -7.60 21.19 4.62
C LEU A 88 -7.50 22.71 4.73
N THR A 89 -6.28 23.21 4.91
CA THR A 89 -5.93 24.63 4.92
C THR A 89 -4.69 24.82 4.06
N PRO A 90 -4.65 25.83 3.17
CA PRO A 90 -3.49 26.05 2.32
C PRO A 90 -2.21 26.21 3.14
N HIS A 91 -1.18 25.46 2.76
CA HIS A 91 0.13 25.53 3.39
C HIS A 91 0.88 26.74 2.83
N HIS A 92 1.41 27.58 3.71
CA HIS A 92 2.25 28.71 3.33
C HIS A 92 3.70 28.29 3.49
N ASP A 93 4.40 28.13 2.37
CA ASP A 93 5.83 27.83 2.39
C ASP A 93 6.66 29.05 2.80
N ASP A 94 7.87 28.80 3.31
CA ASP A 94 8.84 29.81 3.76
C ASP A 94 9.22 30.80 2.64
N GLU A 95 9.07 30.39 1.37
CA GLU A 95 9.29 31.21 0.18
C GLU A 95 8.07 32.05 -0.26
N GLY A 96 6.93 31.95 0.44
CA GLY A 96 5.73 32.74 0.19
C GLY A 96 4.76 32.13 -0.83
N HIS A 97 4.96 30.87 -1.22
CA HIS A 97 4.01 30.12 -2.04
C HIS A 97 2.85 29.57 -1.20
N ILE A 98 1.66 29.53 -1.81
CA ILE A 98 0.48 28.89 -1.22
C ILE A 98 0.28 27.55 -1.90
N GLU A 99 0.51 26.48 -1.16
CA GLU A 99 0.34 25.11 -1.61
C GLU A 99 -1.04 24.59 -1.16
N ASN A 100 -1.81 24.05 -2.10
CA ASN A 100 -3.15 23.49 -1.80
C ASN A 100 -3.15 21.96 -1.75
N SER A 101 -2.15 21.32 -2.34
CA SER A 101 -2.05 19.87 -2.36
C SER A 101 -0.62 19.38 -2.57
N TYR A 102 -0.38 18.14 -2.17
CA TYR A 102 0.85 17.39 -2.42
C TYR A 102 0.59 16.28 -3.43
N ILE A 103 1.37 16.21 -4.51
CA ILE A 103 1.16 15.23 -5.60
C ILE A 103 2.33 14.26 -5.65
N ILE A 104 2.02 12.96 -5.62
CA ILE A 104 3.01 11.87 -5.73
C ILE A 104 2.68 11.05 -6.97
N TYR A 105 3.60 11.03 -7.94
CA TYR A 105 3.44 10.23 -9.15
C TYR A 105 3.72 8.75 -8.88
N LYS A 106 3.19 7.88 -9.74
CA LYS A 106 3.27 6.42 -9.57
C LYS A 106 4.71 5.89 -9.54
N ASP A 107 5.60 6.46 -10.33
CA ASP A 107 7.03 6.15 -10.32
C ASP A 107 7.72 6.54 -9.01
N GLN A 108 7.15 7.50 -8.28
CA GLN A 108 7.57 7.91 -6.94
C GLN A 108 6.92 7.12 -5.81
N PHE A 109 6.01 6.17 -6.05
CA PHE A 109 5.43 5.35 -4.97
C PHE A 109 6.48 4.58 -4.16
N SER A 110 7.67 4.42 -4.73
CA SER A 110 8.80 3.83 -4.05
C SER A 110 9.40 4.76 -2.96
N THR A 111 9.24 6.08 -3.04
CA THR A 111 9.72 7.02 -2.00
C THR A 111 8.81 7.03 -0.78
N ILE A 112 7.57 6.57 -0.92
CA ILE A 112 6.65 6.39 0.21
C ILE A 112 7.23 5.34 1.16
N GLN A 113 7.23 5.64 2.46
CA GLN A 113 7.51 4.69 3.54
C GLN A 113 6.20 4.05 4.02
N GLY A 114 5.14 4.84 4.18
CA GLY A 114 3.83 4.37 4.59
C GLY A 114 2.74 5.44 4.46
N ILE A 115 1.50 5.01 4.29
CA ILE A 115 0.32 5.86 4.28
C ILE A 115 -0.56 5.43 5.45
N TYR A 116 -0.82 6.32 6.38
CA TYR A 116 -1.51 6.04 7.63
C TYR A 116 -2.83 6.78 7.69
N ARG A 117 -3.85 6.09 8.21
CA ARG A 117 -5.15 6.68 8.56
C ARG A 117 -5.39 6.44 10.04
N TYR A 118 -5.17 7.48 10.85
CA TYR A 118 -5.42 7.44 12.28
C TYR A 118 -6.90 7.57 12.58
N HIS A 119 -7.42 6.77 13.51
CA HIS A 119 -8.86 6.71 13.79
C HIS A 119 -9.36 7.96 14.52
N ASP A 120 -8.50 8.57 15.32
CA ASP A 120 -8.77 9.79 16.07
C ASP A 120 -8.94 11.03 15.17
N ALA A 121 -8.29 11.04 14.00
CA ALA A 121 -8.37 12.11 13.01
C ALA A 121 -9.57 11.96 12.03
N LEU A 122 -10.43 10.95 12.22
CA LEU A 122 -11.58 10.72 11.33
C LEU A 122 -12.83 11.45 11.81
N SER A 123 -13.52 12.12 10.88
CA SER A 123 -14.88 12.63 11.11
C SER A 123 -15.86 11.51 11.44
N GLU A 124 -16.95 11.80 12.15
CA GLU A 124 -17.95 10.80 12.54
C GLU A 124 -18.52 10.02 11.33
N GLU A 125 -18.69 10.69 10.19
CA GLU A 125 -19.12 10.06 8.94
C GLU A 125 -18.09 9.04 8.44
N ASN A 126 -16.82 9.44 8.39
CA ASN A 126 -15.70 8.59 7.99
C ASN A 126 -15.50 7.41 8.96
N GLN A 127 -15.74 7.60 10.26
CA GLN A 127 -15.71 6.51 11.24
C GLN A 127 -16.80 5.46 10.95
N LYS A 128 -18.03 5.89 10.64
CA LYS A 128 -19.14 4.98 10.26
C LYS A 128 -18.84 4.24 8.96
N GLU A 129 -18.28 4.92 7.96
CA GLU A 129 -17.83 4.30 6.71
C GLU A 129 -16.76 3.23 6.97
N ARG A 130 -15.74 3.57 7.77
CA ARG A 130 -14.65 2.67 8.16
C ARG A 130 -15.20 1.41 8.81
N GLN A 131 -16.09 1.51 9.80
CA GLN A 131 -16.67 0.35 10.48
C GLN A 131 -17.41 -0.59 9.51
N LYS A 132 -18.14 -0.04 8.53
CA LYS A 132 -18.78 -0.85 7.48
C LYS A 132 -17.75 -1.58 6.61
N ARG A 133 -16.61 -0.95 6.30
CA ARG A 133 -15.53 -1.55 5.50
C ARG A 133 -14.80 -2.65 6.27
N ILE A 134 -14.54 -2.44 7.56
CA ILE A 134 -13.91 -3.43 8.46
C ILE A 134 -14.76 -4.69 8.56
N ARG A 135 -16.05 -4.57 8.86
CA ARG A 135 -16.96 -5.73 8.94
C ARG A 135 -16.95 -6.55 7.66
N LYS A 136 -16.86 -5.88 6.50
CA LYS A 136 -16.76 -6.52 5.18
C LYS A 136 -15.38 -7.16 4.92
N ALA A 137 -14.31 -6.63 5.51
CA ALA A 137 -12.96 -7.20 5.42
C ALA A 137 -12.83 -8.46 6.29
N TYR A 138 -13.42 -8.46 7.49
CA TYR A 138 -13.50 -9.63 8.37
C TYR A 138 -14.32 -10.78 7.76
N HIS A 139 -15.34 -10.47 6.95
CA HIS A 139 -16.23 -11.48 6.36
C HIS A 139 -16.30 -11.32 4.83
N PRO A 140 -15.23 -11.67 4.09
CA PRO A 140 -15.23 -11.48 2.65
C PRO A 140 -16.13 -12.50 1.96
N ASN A 141 -17.16 -12.00 1.25
CA ASN A 141 -18.12 -12.82 0.50
C ASN A 141 -17.44 -13.70 -0.57
N PHE A 142 -17.95 -14.92 -0.78
CA PHE A 142 -17.41 -15.93 -1.71
C PHE A 142 -17.22 -15.40 -3.15
N SER A 143 -18.15 -14.60 -3.66
CA SER A 143 -18.06 -13.98 -5.00
C SER A 143 -16.91 -12.97 -5.14
N ARG A 144 -16.56 -12.26 -4.05
CA ARG A 144 -15.39 -11.36 -4.05
C ARG A 144 -14.07 -12.12 -4.12
N ARG A 145 -14.00 -13.29 -3.48
CA ARG A 145 -12.83 -14.19 -3.54
C ARG A 145 -12.62 -14.73 -4.96
N LEU A 146 -13.70 -15.16 -5.63
CA LEU A 146 -13.68 -15.65 -7.01
C LEU A 146 -13.26 -14.58 -8.04
N ILE A 147 -13.79 -13.36 -7.94
CA ILE A 147 -13.43 -12.24 -8.85
C ILE A 147 -11.97 -11.79 -8.64
N ARG A 148 -11.44 -11.88 -7.41
CA ARG A 148 -10.02 -11.62 -7.13
C ARG A 148 -9.12 -12.68 -7.77
N SER A 149 -9.43 -13.96 -7.58
CA SER A 149 -8.68 -15.09 -8.14
C SER A 149 -8.61 -15.05 -9.67
N THR A 150 -9.73 -14.86 -10.36
CA THR A 150 -9.76 -14.80 -11.84
C THR A 150 -9.01 -13.60 -12.42
N ARG A 151 -9.02 -12.46 -11.73
CA ARG A 151 -8.32 -11.24 -12.17
C ARG A 151 -6.82 -11.30 -11.96
N ASN A 152 -6.38 -11.90 -10.85
CA ASN A 152 -4.97 -12.12 -10.58
C ASN A 152 -4.34 -13.09 -11.59
N ILE A 153 -5.11 -14.10 -12.01
CA ILE A 153 -4.76 -15.02 -13.09
C ILE A 153 -4.65 -14.29 -14.46
N LEU A 154 -5.55 -13.35 -14.77
CA LEU A 154 -5.48 -12.54 -16.01
C LEU A 154 -4.21 -11.68 -16.12
N ASN A 155 -3.69 -11.17 -14.99
CA ASN A 155 -2.43 -10.43 -14.98
C ASN A 155 -1.24 -11.36 -15.32
N THR A 156 -1.21 -12.59 -14.80
CA THR A 156 -0.18 -13.60 -15.15
C THR A 156 -0.28 -14.07 -16.62
N PHE A 157 -1.50 -14.17 -17.15
CA PHE A 157 -1.71 -14.51 -18.57
C PHE A 157 -1.22 -13.42 -19.53
N LYS A 158 -1.36 -12.14 -19.16
CA LYS A 158 -0.85 -11.01 -19.95
C LYS A 158 0.66 -11.14 -20.19
N ASP A 159 1.42 -11.47 -19.15
CA ASP A 159 2.88 -11.62 -19.22
C ASP A 159 3.30 -12.80 -20.11
N SER A 160 2.55 -13.91 -20.05
CA SER A 160 2.79 -15.10 -20.88
C SER A 160 2.48 -14.86 -22.37
N ILE A 161 1.46 -14.05 -22.67
CA ILE A 161 1.12 -13.65 -24.05
C ILE A 161 2.21 -12.75 -24.63
N PHE A 162 2.72 -11.76 -23.89
CA PHE A 162 3.79 -10.88 -24.39
C PHE A 162 5.10 -11.63 -24.67
N GLN A 163 5.47 -12.61 -23.84
CA GLN A 163 6.62 -13.50 -24.09
C GLN A 163 6.43 -14.32 -25.37
N SER A 164 5.21 -14.81 -25.61
CA SER A 164 4.87 -15.60 -26.81
C SER A 164 4.93 -14.76 -28.09
N VAL A 165 4.51 -13.50 -28.05
CA VAL A 165 4.60 -12.57 -29.18
C VAL A 165 6.06 -12.29 -29.57
N GLY A 166 6.96 -12.16 -28.60
CA GLY A 166 8.40 -11.99 -28.84
C GLY A 166 9.02 -13.18 -29.59
N LEU A 167 8.61 -14.41 -29.26
CA LEU A 167 9.06 -15.62 -29.95
C LEU A 167 8.56 -15.69 -31.39
N ILE A 168 7.30 -15.30 -31.64
CA ILE A 168 6.69 -15.29 -32.98
C ILE A 168 7.36 -14.24 -33.88
N VAL A 169 7.64 -13.03 -33.36
CA VAL A 169 8.39 -11.99 -34.10
C VAL A 169 9.80 -12.47 -34.45
N GLY A 170 10.47 -13.15 -33.52
CA GLY A 170 11.79 -13.76 -33.77
C GLY A 170 11.77 -14.88 -34.81
N GLN A 171 10.65 -15.62 -34.93
CA GLN A 171 10.49 -16.69 -35.91
C GLN A 171 10.13 -16.15 -37.31
N ALA A 172 9.33 -15.09 -37.39
CA ALA A 172 9.01 -14.39 -38.65
C ALA A 172 10.23 -13.66 -39.25
N GLN A 173 11.17 -13.20 -38.42
CA GLN A 173 12.45 -12.65 -38.89
C GLN A 173 13.37 -13.72 -39.49
N LYS A 174 13.25 -14.99 -39.05
CA LYS A 174 14.04 -16.11 -39.57
C LYS A 174 13.51 -16.67 -40.90
N SER A 175 12.24 -16.44 -41.24
CA SER A 175 11.60 -17.00 -42.44
C SER A 175 11.68 -16.12 -43.69
N ASN A 176 12.13 -14.86 -43.59
CA ASN A 176 12.32 -13.95 -44.73
C ASN A 176 13.73 -13.33 -44.77
N PRO A 177 14.69 -13.93 -45.47
CA PRO A 177 16.07 -13.44 -45.55
C PRO A 177 16.26 -12.16 -46.41
N SER A 178 15.21 -11.64 -47.04
CA SER A 178 15.27 -10.49 -47.97
C SER A 178 14.83 -9.13 -47.39
N SER A 179 14.48 -9.02 -46.11
CA SER A 179 14.19 -7.72 -45.45
C SER A 179 15.44 -7.08 -44.85
N THR A 180 16.54 -7.03 -45.62
CA THR A 180 17.81 -6.41 -45.21
C THR A 180 17.72 -4.88 -45.02
N LEU A 181 16.57 -4.28 -45.30
CA LEU A 181 16.34 -2.83 -45.28
C LEU A 181 15.99 -2.24 -43.89
N LEU A 182 16.04 -3.03 -42.81
CA LEU A 182 15.80 -2.54 -41.44
C LEU A 182 16.91 -2.92 -40.44
N LYS A 183 18.15 -3.14 -40.91
CA LYS A 183 19.29 -3.36 -40.00
C LYS A 183 19.63 -2.14 -39.12
N THR A 184 19.06 -0.96 -39.40
CA THR A 184 19.25 0.28 -38.62
C THR A 184 18.22 0.50 -37.50
N GLN A 185 17.16 -0.32 -37.40
CA GLN A 185 16.24 -0.32 -36.23
C GLN A 185 16.60 -1.37 -35.17
N ASN A 186 17.64 -2.18 -35.41
CA ASN A 186 18.10 -3.25 -34.52
C ASN A 186 18.68 -2.80 -33.18
N LYS A 187 18.76 -1.49 -32.90
CA LYS A 187 19.25 -0.95 -31.62
C LYS A 187 18.13 -0.41 -30.71
N ARG A 188 16.90 -0.25 -31.23
CA ARG A 188 15.73 0.21 -30.45
C ARG A 188 14.81 -0.92 -30.00
N ILE A 189 14.85 -2.07 -30.65
CA ILE A 189 13.97 -3.21 -30.33
C ILE A 189 14.59 -4.11 -29.26
N THR A 190 15.92 -4.23 -29.23
CA THR A 190 16.70 -4.95 -28.19
C THR A 190 16.73 -4.24 -26.84
N SER A 191 16.61 -2.91 -26.81
CA SER A 191 16.48 -2.15 -25.56
C SER A 191 15.10 -2.32 -24.93
N ILE A 192 14.02 -2.38 -25.74
CA ILE A 192 12.67 -2.67 -25.26
C ILE A 192 12.57 -4.08 -24.66
N SER A 193 13.36 -5.04 -25.15
CA SER A 193 13.37 -6.42 -24.65
C SER A 193 14.24 -6.62 -23.41
N HIS A 194 15.23 -5.76 -23.16
CA HIS A 194 16.05 -5.83 -21.95
C HIS A 194 15.55 -4.96 -20.79
N GLU A 195 14.81 -3.88 -21.05
CA GLU A 195 14.18 -3.05 -19.98
C GLU A 195 12.95 -3.70 -19.35
N ILE A 196 12.30 -4.65 -20.03
CA ILE A 196 11.10 -5.33 -19.51
C ILE A 196 11.45 -6.57 -18.66
N ILE A 197 12.74 -6.89 -18.48
CA ILE A 197 13.22 -8.05 -17.70
C ILE A 197 13.94 -7.59 -16.41
N GLN A 198 13.32 -6.67 -15.67
CA GLN A 198 13.64 -6.47 -14.25
C GLN A 198 12.37 -6.58 -13.41
N VAL A 199 12.18 -7.80 -12.89
CA VAL A 199 11.46 -8.14 -11.65
C VAL A 199 10.05 -7.56 -11.53
N THR A 200 9.11 -8.08 -12.31
CA THR A 200 7.71 -8.12 -11.86
C THR A 200 7.53 -9.37 -11.00
N ALA A 201 7.64 -9.20 -9.68
CA ALA A 201 7.09 -10.17 -8.74
C ALA A 201 5.62 -10.42 -9.15
N ASN A 202 5.23 -11.69 -9.31
CA ASN A 202 3.87 -12.06 -9.70
C ASN A 202 2.85 -11.29 -8.85
N ALA A 203 1.87 -10.65 -9.51
CA ALA A 203 0.81 -9.89 -8.84
C ALA A 203 -0.04 -10.75 -7.90
N TYR A 204 -0.06 -12.06 -8.15
CA TYR A 204 -0.71 -13.04 -7.31
C TYR A 204 0.29 -13.69 -6.36
N GLU A 205 0.03 -13.60 -5.07
CA GLU A 205 0.83 -14.28 -4.05
C GLU A 205 -0.07 -15.24 -3.25
N PRO A 206 -0.02 -16.56 -3.54
CA PRO A 206 -0.87 -17.56 -2.89
C PRO A 206 -0.76 -17.56 -1.36
N LEU A 207 0.42 -17.19 -0.84
CA LEU A 207 0.67 -17.10 0.59
C LEU A 207 -0.17 -15.99 1.22
N LEU A 208 -0.06 -14.76 0.71
CA LEU A 208 -0.84 -13.61 1.20
C LEU A 208 -2.35 -13.83 1.06
N GLU A 209 -2.78 -14.47 -0.03
CA GLU A 209 -4.20 -14.77 -0.27
C GLU A 209 -4.82 -15.59 0.86
N LYS A 210 -4.07 -16.52 1.48
CA LYS A 210 -4.53 -17.34 2.61
C LYS A 210 -4.77 -16.51 3.88
N TYR A 211 -4.13 -15.35 3.99
CA TYR A 211 -4.15 -14.50 5.17
C TYR A 211 -5.02 -13.25 5.05
N ILE A 212 -5.62 -12.99 3.87
CA ILE A 212 -6.62 -11.94 3.71
C ILE A 212 -7.77 -12.15 4.72
N GLY A 213 -8.10 -11.09 5.46
CA GLY A 213 -9.11 -11.04 6.51
C GLY A 213 -8.65 -11.61 7.85
N LYS A 214 -7.38 -12.00 8.00
CA LYS A 214 -6.82 -12.54 9.25
C LYS A 214 -5.84 -11.56 9.88
N ASN A 215 -5.65 -11.71 11.19
CA ASN A 215 -4.59 -11.01 11.89
C ASN A 215 -3.23 -11.52 11.40
N VAL A 216 -2.29 -10.58 11.23
CA VAL A 216 -0.94 -10.80 10.78
C VAL A 216 0.02 -9.87 11.52
N VAL A 217 1.29 -10.24 11.53
CA VAL A 217 2.39 -9.34 11.88
C VAL A 217 3.12 -9.00 10.59
N LEU A 218 3.17 -7.70 10.30
CA LEU A 218 3.89 -7.13 9.18
C LEU A 218 5.12 -6.42 9.72
N ASP A 219 6.28 -6.77 9.19
CA ASP A 219 7.55 -6.14 9.52
C ASP A 219 7.86 -5.13 8.43
N MET A 220 8.17 -3.91 8.82
CA MET A 220 8.49 -2.81 7.95
C MET A 220 9.89 -2.30 8.25
N ASN A 221 10.72 -2.20 7.22
CA ASN A 221 12.02 -1.55 7.34
C ASN A 221 11.84 -0.04 7.25
N LYS A 222 12.34 0.69 8.26
CA LYS A 222 12.36 2.16 8.30
C LYS A 222 13.78 2.61 8.66
N GLY A 223 14.56 2.95 7.65
CA GLY A 223 16.00 3.17 7.80
C GLY A 223 16.68 1.94 8.40
N ASP A 224 17.38 2.12 9.53
CA ASP A 224 18.07 1.05 10.26
C ASP A 224 17.18 0.33 11.31
N LYS A 225 15.89 0.68 11.39
CA LYS A 225 14.96 0.09 12.37
C LYS A 225 13.93 -0.80 11.67
N GLU A 226 13.66 -1.96 12.25
CA GLU A 226 12.53 -2.82 11.87
C GLU A 226 11.35 -2.48 12.80
N ILE A 227 10.21 -2.12 12.21
CA ILE A 227 8.98 -1.79 12.91
C ILE A 227 7.97 -2.89 12.64
N GLU A 228 7.41 -3.46 13.71
CA GLU A 228 6.37 -4.48 13.61
C GLU A 228 4.98 -3.85 13.75
N TYR A 229 4.09 -4.18 12.80
CA TYR A 229 2.68 -3.85 12.86
C TYR A 229 1.85 -5.12 13.03
N TYR A 230 1.09 -5.17 14.12
CA TYR A 230 0.06 -6.17 14.33
C TYR A 230 -1.29 -5.62 13.89
N GLY A 231 -1.93 -6.29 12.93
CA GLY A 231 -3.24 -5.88 12.41
C GLY A 231 -3.83 -6.90 11.45
N ILE A 232 -4.89 -6.53 10.73
CA ILE A 232 -5.62 -7.41 9.82
C ILE A 232 -5.16 -7.18 8.39
N LEU A 233 -4.70 -8.21 7.70
CA LEU A 233 -4.40 -8.11 6.28
C LEU A 233 -5.70 -7.96 5.49
N LYS A 234 -5.93 -6.81 4.85
CA LYS A 234 -7.17 -6.57 4.10
C LYS A 234 -7.05 -6.82 2.61
N GLU A 235 -5.96 -6.33 2.00
CA GLU A 235 -5.73 -6.40 0.57
C GLU A 235 -4.24 -6.23 0.28
N TYR A 236 -3.80 -6.71 -0.89
CA TYR A 236 -2.50 -6.38 -1.46
C TYR A 236 -2.60 -6.15 -2.97
N THR A 237 -1.63 -5.42 -3.50
CA THR A 237 -1.39 -5.23 -4.93
C THR A 237 0.08 -5.52 -5.26
N ASN A 238 0.57 -5.12 -6.43
CA ASN A 238 2.01 -5.21 -6.73
C ASN A 238 2.81 -4.23 -5.90
N ASP A 239 2.21 -3.07 -5.64
CA ASP A 239 2.92 -1.92 -5.10
C ASP A 239 2.72 -1.82 -3.58
N PHE A 240 1.58 -2.28 -3.05
CA PHE A 240 1.20 -2.04 -1.65
C PHE A 240 0.59 -3.25 -0.93
N VAL A 241 0.67 -3.22 0.40
CA VAL A 241 -0.09 -4.06 1.35
C VAL A 241 -0.94 -3.13 2.20
N GLU A 242 -2.22 -3.48 2.41
CA GLU A 242 -3.12 -2.77 3.31
C GLU A 242 -3.38 -3.60 4.58
N ILE A 243 -3.03 -3.02 5.73
CA ILE A 243 -3.29 -3.57 7.06
C ILE A 243 -4.27 -2.65 7.80
N LEU A 244 -5.30 -3.24 8.40
CA LEU A 244 -6.27 -2.50 9.22
C LEU A 244 -6.07 -2.78 10.71
N ASP A 245 -6.62 -1.88 11.53
CA ASP A 245 -6.79 -2.09 12.98
C ASP A 245 -5.46 -2.30 13.72
N ILE A 246 -4.45 -1.54 13.30
CA ILE A 246 -3.14 -1.53 13.93
C ILE A 246 -3.25 -0.76 15.24
N LYS A 247 -2.78 -1.38 16.32
CA LYS A 247 -2.64 -0.75 17.63
C LYS A 247 -1.19 -0.32 17.83
N LEU A 248 -0.92 0.96 17.66
CA LEU A 248 0.39 1.55 17.86
C LEU A 248 0.52 1.99 19.33
N LYS A 249 1.55 1.47 19.99
CA LYS A 249 1.96 1.93 21.32
C LYS A 249 2.95 3.07 21.14
N GLU A 250 2.56 4.27 21.54
CA GLU A 250 3.41 5.45 21.54
C GLU A 250 3.79 5.80 22.97
N GLN A 251 5.05 6.12 23.22
CA GLN A 251 5.51 6.62 24.51
C GLN A 251 5.85 8.10 24.39
N LYS A 252 5.32 8.93 25.30
CA LYS A 252 5.67 10.34 25.41
C LYS A 252 6.05 10.63 26.84
N THR A 253 7.09 11.42 27.01
CA THR A 253 7.49 11.91 28.32
C THR A 253 7.09 13.37 28.43
N VAL A 254 6.53 13.74 29.57
CA VAL A 254 6.04 15.08 29.82
C VAL A 254 6.61 15.54 31.16
N GLU A 255 7.08 16.79 31.20
CA GLU A 255 7.62 17.41 32.42
C GLU A 255 6.62 18.42 32.97
N ILE A 256 6.20 18.27 34.22
CA ILE A 256 5.34 19.22 34.93
C ILE A 256 6.05 19.72 36.20
N THR A 257 5.90 21.00 36.50
CA THR A 257 6.31 21.58 37.78
C THR A 257 5.14 21.62 38.76
N PRO A 258 5.41 21.64 40.07
CA PRO A 258 4.37 21.78 41.09
C PRO A 258 3.54 23.05 40.88
N GLU A 259 2.25 22.98 41.22
CA GLU A 259 1.26 24.07 41.05
C GLU A 259 0.96 24.44 39.59
N GLU A 260 1.53 23.73 38.61
CA GLU A 260 1.23 23.97 37.21
C GLU A 260 0.09 23.09 36.68
N LYS A 261 -0.56 23.66 35.66
CA LYS A 261 -1.50 22.96 34.81
C LYS A 261 -0.89 22.87 33.42
N MET A 262 -0.77 21.66 32.92
CA MET A 262 -0.31 21.38 31.57
C MET A 262 -1.42 20.80 30.74
N VAL A 263 -1.51 21.27 29.50
CA VAL A 263 -2.50 20.82 28.54
C VAL A 263 -1.76 20.27 27.33
N LEU A 264 -2.06 19.02 26.97
CA LEU A 264 -1.60 18.36 25.77
C LEU A 264 -2.78 18.36 24.80
N ASP A 265 -2.99 19.49 24.12
CA ASP A 265 -4.16 19.73 23.28
C ASP A 265 -4.33 18.67 22.18
N ASP A 266 -3.22 18.25 21.55
CA ASP A 266 -3.21 17.21 20.50
C ASP A 266 -3.81 15.87 20.95
N TYR A 267 -3.81 15.62 22.26
CA TYR A 267 -4.30 14.37 22.86
C TYR A 267 -5.57 14.59 23.71
N GLY A 268 -6.01 15.84 23.90
CA GLY A 268 -7.11 16.18 24.79
C GLY A 268 -6.83 15.88 26.27
N ILE A 269 -5.58 15.98 26.70
CA ILE A 269 -5.16 15.62 28.07
C ILE A 269 -4.84 16.87 28.86
N THR A 270 -5.35 16.94 30.08
CA THR A 270 -4.99 17.96 31.05
C THR A 270 -4.39 17.29 32.28
N ILE A 271 -3.21 17.74 32.67
CA ILE A 271 -2.53 17.30 33.89
C ILE A 271 -2.47 18.52 34.80
N THR A 272 -3.00 18.39 36.00
CA THR A 272 -2.87 19.39 37.05
C THR A 272 -2.11 18.75 38.21
N MET A 273 -1.11 19.44 38.71
CA MET A 273 -0.37 19.05 39.90
C MET A 273 -0.60 20.10 40.99
N ASP A 274 -1.22 19.69 42.07
CA ASP A 274 -1.23 20.40 43.35
C ASP A 274 -0.19 19.74 44.28
N GLU A 275 0.25 20.41 45.36
CA GLU A 275 1.40 20.05 46.21
C GLU A 275 1.53 18.54 46.52
N LEU A 276 0.39 17.86 46.74
CA LEU A 276 0.32 16.42 47.04
C LEU A 276 -0.59 15.61 46.11
N GLN A 277 -1.24 16.24 45.15
CA GLN A 277 -2.28 15.58 44.34
C GLN A 277 -2.06 15.83 42.85
N PHE A 278 -1.99 14.74 42.10
CA PHE A 278 -2.09 14.78 40.65
C PHE A 278 -3.52 14.52 40.22
N LYS A 279 -3.93 15.29 39.23
CA LYS A 279 -5.19 15.12 38.52
C LYS A 279 -4.93 15.04 37.04
N ILE A 280 -5.37 13.94 36.43
CA ILE A 280 -5.22 13.69 35.00
C ILE A 280 -6.61 13.55 34.42
N GLU A 281 -6.98 14.50 33.59
CA GLU A 281 -8.23 14.55 32.88
C GLU A 281 -7.99 14.21 31.41
N ASN A 282 -8.56 13.11 30.96
CA ASN A 282 -8.51 12.67 29.57
C ASN A 282 -9.84 13.00 28.89
N ARG A 283 -9.88 14.09 28.14
CA ARG A 283 -10.98 14.46 27.23
C ARG A 283 -10.73 13.98 25.80
N GLY A 284 -9.60 13.31 25.57
CA GLY A 284 -9.28 12.66 24.32
C GLY A 284 -10.13 11.42 24.07
N ASN A 285 -9.90 10.81 22.91
CA ASN A 285 -10.55 9.57 22.49
C ASN A 285 -9.66 8.33 22.63
N THR A 286 -8.43 8.48 23.12
CA THR A 286 -7.46 7.40 23.33
C THR A 286 -7.32 7.06 24.81
N THR A 287 -7.06 5.78 25.10
CA THR A 287 -6.73 5.35 26.47
C THR A 287 -5.27 5.62 26.74
N ILE A 288 -4.99 6.08 27.96
CA ILE A 288 -3.65 6.46 28.39
C ILE A 288 -3.25 5.56 29.55
N PHE A 289 -2.03 5.04 29.48
CA PHE A 289 -1.43 4.30 30.57
C PHE A 289 -0.25 5.08 31.15
N ILE A 290 -0.21 5.15 32.48
CA ILE A 290 0.84 5.82 33.24
C ILE A 290 1.42 4.79 34.17
N GLU A 291 2.60 4.30 33.81
CA GLU A 291 3.30 3.28 34.58
C GLU A 291 3.82 3.86 35.89
N LYS A 292 4.42 5.05 35.82
CA LYS A 292 5.14 5.67 36.94
C LYS A 292 5.26 7.18 36.81
N ILE A 293 5.68 7.81 37.90
CA ILE A 293 6.17 9.19 37.94
C ILE A 293 7.58 9.21 38.50
N VAL A 294 8.41 10.12 37.99
CA VAL A 294 9.82 10.26 38.36
C VAL A 294 10.11 11.72 38.67
N ALA A 295 10.70 12.00 39.82
CA ALA A 295 11.23 13.31 40.21
C ALA A 295 12.61 13.14 40.86
N LEU A 296 13.27 14.24 41.22
CA LEU A 296 14.59 14.16 41.86
C LEU A 296 14.50 13.36 43.17
N ASN A 297 15.19 12.21 43.23
CA ASN A 297 15.19 11.27 44.34
C ASN A 297 13.81 10.68 44.70
N TYR A 298 12.87 10.68 43.76
CA TYR A 298 11.54 10.13 43.96
C TYR A 298 11.08 9.37 42.73
N GLU A 299 10.66 8.13 42.92
CA GLU A 299 10.02 7.32 41.88
C GLU A 299 8.84 6.61 42.50
N LYS A 300 7.68 6.68 41.86
CA LYS A 300 6.47 5.99 42.30
C LYS A 300 5.81 5.32 41.12
N GLU A 301 5.64 4.00 41.23
CA GLU A 301 4.77 3.25 40.33
C GLU A 301 3.32 3.61 40.59
N LEU A 302 2.58 3.87 39.52
CA LEU A 302 1.16 4.21 39.56
C LEU A 302 0.32 3.13 38.91
N ASN A 303 0.76 2.59 37.77
CA ASN A 303 0.00 1.63 36.96
C ASN A 303 -1.45 2.08 36.71
N VAL A 304 -1.62 3.36 36.41
CA VAL A 304 -2.93 4.01 36.23
C VAL A 304 -3.36 3.96 34.77
N ILE A 305 -4.61 3.58 34.54
CA ILE A 305 -5.27 3.66 33.23
C ILE A 305 -6.27 4.81 33.26
N CYS A 306 -6.11 5.77 32.36
CA CYS A 306 -7.03 6.88 32.17
C CYS A 306 -7.78 6.69 30.82
N ASN A 307 -9.03 6.24 30.91
CA ASN A 307 -9.88 6.01 29.73
C ASN A 307 -10.35 7.32 29.09
N PRO A 308 -10.83 7.30 27.83
CA PRO A 308 -11.48 8.45 27.21
C PRO A 308 -12.61 9.03 28.05
N ASN A 309 -12.69 10.37 28.10
CA ASN A 309 -13.67 11.13 28.89
C ASN A 309 -13.68 10.79 30.38
N SER A 310 -12.52 10.43 30.95
CA SER A 310 -12.38 10.09 32.36
C SER A 310 -11.36 10.98 33.06
N VAL A 311 -11.43 10.96 34.39
CA VAL A 311 -10.53 11.71 35.27
C VAL A 311 -9.96 10.71 36.26
N VAL A 312 -8.65 10.76 36.47
CA VAL A 312 -7.97 9.98 37.50
C VAL A 312 -7.16 10.92 38.37
N ASP A 313 -7.33 10.76 39.68
CA ASP A 313 -6.58 11.50 40.69
C ASP A 313 -5.75 10.52 41.51
N PHE A 314 -4.53 10.92 41.89
CA PHE A 314 -3.69 10.14 42.79
C PHE A 314 -2.81 11.05 43.64
N ASN A 315 -2.49 10.58 44.84
CA ASN A 315 -1.68 11.33 45.79
C ASN A 315 -0.22 10.89 45.76
N VAL A 316 0.69 11.84 45.97
CA VAL A 316 2.10 11.59 46.24
C VAL A 316 2.36 11.68 47.74
N GLU A 317 3.30 10.87 48.23
CA GLU A 317 3.58 10.74 49.66
C GLU A 317 4.41 11.91 50.21
N ASN A 318 5.22 12.50 49.34
CA ASN A 318 6.08 13.62 49.66
C ASN A 318 5.71 14.80 48.77
N GLU A 319 5.77 16.00 49.35
CA GLU A 319 5.65 17.26 48.65
C GLU A 319 6.78 17.36 47.61
N LEU A 320 6.41 17.35 46.33
CA LEU A 320 7.36 17.42 45.22
C LEU A 320 7.63 18.89 44.91
N LYS A 321 8.88 19.33 45.04
CA LYS A 321 9.30 20.74 44.85
C LYS A 321 10.00 21.00 43.52
N GLU A 322 10.26 19.94 42.77
CA GLU A 322 10.98 19.98 41.52
C GLU A 322 10.13 19.41 40.39
N LYS A 323 10.67 19.48 39.17
CA LYS A 323 10.06 18.91 37.97
C LYS A 323 9.76 17.43 38.17
N VAL A 324 8.55 17.06 37.77
CA VAL A 324 8.06 15.70 37.74
C VAL A 324 7.94 15.26 36.28
N ILE A 325 8.58 14.14 35.99
CA ILE A 325 8.59 13.48 34.70
C ILE A 325 7.53 12.39 34.71
N ILE A 326 6.59 12.49 33.77
CA ILE A 326 5.48 11.56 33.62
C ILE A 326 5.59 10.89 32.24
N PRO A 327 6.09 9.63 32.17
CA PRO A 327 5.97 8.82 30.96
C PRO A 327 4.52 8.37 30.76
N PHE A 328 3.97 8.72 29.60
CA PHE A 328 2.68 8.28 29.11
C PHE A 328 2.87 7.24 28.01
N GLU A 329 2.09 6.17 28.08
CA GLU A 329 1.90 5.25 26.96
C GLU A 329 0.49 5.47 26.38
N PHE A 330 0.44 5.79 25.09
CA PHE A 330 -0.79 5.92 24.32
C PHE A 330 -0.95 4.69 23.44
N VAL A 331 -2.18 4.17 23.38
CA VAL A 331 -2.53 3.21 22.33
C VAL A 331 -3.33 3.96 21.28
N ARG A 332 -2.69 4.27 20.16
CA ARG A 332 -3.36 4.83 18.99
C ARG A 332 -3.77 3.70 18.06
N GLU A 333 -4.95 3.85 17.49
CA GLU A 333 -5.43 2.94 16.48
C GLU A 333 -5.31 3.58 15.10
N MET A 334 -4.78 2.82 14.15
CA MET A 334 -4.61 3.27 12.77
C MET A 334 -4.83 2.14 11.78
N ASP A 335 -5.10 2.53 10.54
CA ASP A 335 -4.96 1.66 9.39
C ASP A 335 -3.75 2.12 8.57
N ALA A 336 -3.06 1.20 7.88
CA ALA A 336 -1.88 1.53 7.08
C ALA A 336 -1.91 0.88 5.69
N ILE A 337 -1.40 1.62 4.71
CA ILE A 337 -0.98 1.10 3.42
C ILE A 337 0.55 1.24 3.34
N ILE A 338 1.24 0.13 3.16
CA ILE A 338 2.71 0.08 3.18
C ILE A 338 3.20 -0.45 1.83
N PRO A 339 4.18 0.20 1.19
CA PRO A 339 4.75 -0.31 -0.05
C PRO A 339 5.37 -1.69 0.15
N ARG A 340 5.07 -2.63 -0.76
CA ARG A 340 5.53 -4.03 -0.66
C ARG A 340 7.04 -4.18 -0.64
N LYS A 341 7.77 -3.24 -1.21
CA LYS A 341 9.24 -3.26 -1.20
C LYS A 341 9.84 -2.98 0.19
N HIS A 342 9.06 -2.39 1.10
CA HIS A 342 9.50 -1.98 2.43
C HIS A 342 8.98 -2.89 3.54
N CYS A 343 8.16 -3.89 3.20
CA CYS A 343 7.51 -4.72 4.20
C CYS A 343 7.44 -6.20 3.84
N LEU A 344 7.28 -7.02 4.88
CA LEU A 344 7.09 -8.46 4.78
C LEU A 344 6.07 -8.92 5.81
N ILE A 345 5.11 -9.76 5.40
CA ILE A 345 4.24 -10.44 6.36
C ILE A 345 4.96 -11.69 6.85
N ARG A 346 5.38 -11.68 8.12
CA ARG A 346 6.16 -12.79 8.70
C ARG A 346 5.31 -13.79 9.47
N HIS A 347 4.28 -13.31 10.15
CA HIS A 347 3.50 -14.15 11.06
C HIS A 347 1.99 -14.00 10.83
N SER A 348 1.26 -15.09 11.03
CA SER A 348 -0.18 -15.04 11.24
C SER A 348 -0.47 -14.89 12.73
N GLY A 349 -1.34 -13.96 13.08
CA GLY A 349 -1.76 -13.71 14.45
C GLY A 349 -3.12 -14.32 14.80
N GLU A 350 -3.35 -14.50 16.08
CA GLU A 350 -4.67 -14.65 16.69
C GLU A 350 -4.78 -13.59 17.79
N MET A 351 -5.90 -12.86 17.86
CA MET A 351 -6.12 -12.00 19.01
C MET A 351 -6.24 -12.91 20.23
N ARG A 352 -5.34 -12.77 21.21
CA ARG A 352 -5.67 -13.19 22.57
C ARG A 352 -6.81 -12.29 23.02
N GLU A 353 -8.02 -12.83 23.06
CA GLU A 353 -9.10 -12.23 23.86
C GLU A 353 -8.53 -12.04 25.27
N LYS A 354 -8.47 -10.78 25.72
CA LYS A 354 -8.19 -10.42 27.11
C LYS A 354 -9.51 -10.14 27.79
#